data_AF-A0A5K1E7R8-F1
#
_entry.id   AF-A0A5K1E7R8-F1
#
_cell.length_a   1.000
_cell.length_b   1.000
_cell.length_c   1.000
_cell.angle_alpha   90.00
_cell.angle_beta   90.00
_cell.angle_gamma   90.00
#
_symmetry.space_group_name_H-M   'P 1'
#
loop_
_entity.id
_entity.type
_entity.pdbx_description
1 polymer ?
#
loop_
_entity_poly.entity_id
_entity_poly.type
_entity_poly.pdbx_seq_one_letter_code
_entity_poly.pdbx_strand_id
1 'polypeptide(L)'
;EMNFPVERKWDPVTGLHFETVDNNMIKDGYLYKVVSVKSITSQISQPTLDELEKFGKSGDDASGDMASLSSLFANRKKGHFVKGDAVVVVQGDLINLKGRVEKVEEDNVHIRANIAGLP
;
A
#
# COMPACT_ATOMS: atom_id res chain seq x y z
N GLU A 1 -31.30 14.02 -12.48
CA GLU A 1 -30.94 13.29 -11.25
C GLU A 1 -31.10 11.80 -11.50
N MET A 2 -30.15 10.96 -11.06
CA MET A 2 -30.25 9.51 -11.20
C MET A 2 -30.76 8.94 -9.87
N ASN A 3 -32.05 8.64 -9.81
CA ASN A 3 -32.73 8.17 -8.60
C ASN A 3 -32.65 6.65 -8.52
N PHE A 4 -31.49 6.13 -8.12
CA PHE A 4 -31.38 4.71 -7.78
C PHE A 4 -31.96 4.45 -6.39
N PRO A 5 -32.82 3.44 -6.22
CA PRO A 5 -33.30 3.06 -4.90
C PRO A 5 -32.14 2.50 -4.08
N VAL A 6 -31.85 3.14 -2.95
CA VAL A 6 -30.83 2.69 -2.00
C VAL A 6 -31.52 2.16 -0.75
N GLU A 7 -31.32 0.88 -0.43
CA GLU A 7 -31.88 0.26 0.78
C GLU A 7 -30.79 -0.08 1.78
N ARG A 8 -30.94 0.29 3.05
CA ARG A 8 -29.99 -0.08 4.11
C ARG A 8 -30.39 -1.40 4.75
N LYS A 9 -29.48 -2.39 4.73
CA LYS A 9 -29.69 -3.72 5.32
C LYS A 9 -28.57 -4.09 6.27
N TRP A 10 -28.93 -4.67 7.40
CA TRP A 10 -27.99 -5.34 8.29
C TRP A 10 -27.76 -6.77 7.80
N ASP A 11 -26.49 -7.17 7.72
CA ASP A 11 -26.11 -8.54 7.44
C ASP A 11 -25.61 -9.24 8.71
N PRO A 12 -26.28 -10.32 9.17
CA PRO A 12 -25.87 -11.06 10.36
C PRO A 12 -24.52 -11.76 10.23
N VAL A 13 -24.06 -12.07 9.01
CA VAL A 13 -22.82 -12.83 8.80
C VAL A 13 -21.60 -11.95 9.04
N THR A 14 -21.62 -10.74 8.49
CA THR A 14 -20.54 -9.76 8.68
C THR A 14 -20.75 -8.88 9.91
N GLY A 15 -21.98 -8.78 10.43
CA GLY A 15 -22.35 -7.87 11.50
C GLY A 15 -22.43 -6.40 11.07
N LEU A 16 -22.37 -6.12 9.76
CA LEU A 16 -22.27 -4.77 9.21
C LEU A 16 -23.59 -4.31 8.57
N HIS A 17 -23.77 -3.00 8.45
CA HIS A 17 -24.80 -2.40 7.61
C HIS A 17 -24.26 -2.13 6.22
N PHE A 18 -25.07 -2.43 5.20
CA PHE A 18 -24.76 -2.19 3.80
C PHE A 18 -25.87 -1.38 3.14
N GLU A 19 -25.46 -0.60 2.15
CA GLU A 19 -26.36 0.00 1.17
C GLU A 19 -26.57 -1.00 0.03
N THR A 20 -27.82 -1.28 -0.31
CA THR A 20 -28.18 -2.21 -1.37
C THR A 20 -28.61 -1.41 -2.59
N VAL A 21 -27.88 -1.58 -3.69
CA VAL A 21 -28.18 -0.97 -5.00
C VAL A 21 -28.12 -2.07 -6.05
N ASP A 22 -29.20 -2.26 -6.81
CA ASP A 22 -29.32 -3.31 -7.83
C ASP A 22 -28.86 -4.69 -7.33
N ASN A 23 -29.29 -5.05 -6.11
CA ASN A 23 -28.98 -6.32 -5.46
C ASN A 23 -27.49 -6.53 -5.10
N ASN A 24 -26.68 -5.47 -5.14
CA ASN A 24 -25.30 -5.43 -4.68
C ASN A 24 -25.20 -4.79 -3.30
N MET A 25 -24.37 -5.34 -2.42
CA MET A 25 -24.09 -4.76 -1.11
C MET A 25 -22.88 -3.83 -1.24
N ILE A 26 -23.07 -2.56 -0.93
CA ILE A 26 -22.05 -1.52 -1.00
C ILE A 26 -21.81 -0.98 0.41
N LYS A 27 -20.55 -0.81 0.77
CA LYS A 27 -20.13 -0.15 2.01
C LYS A 27 -18.83 0.60 1.77
N ASP A 28 -18.75 1.84 2.22
CA ASP A 28 -17.57 2.72 2.10
C ASP A 28 -17.05 2.86 0.65
N GLY A 29 -17.95 2.77 -0.34
CA GLY A 29 -17.62 2.82 -1.76
C GLY A 29 -17.12 1.49 -2.36
N TYR A 30 -17.07 0.41 -1.58
CA TYR A 30 -16.63 -0.92 -2.03
C TYR A 30 -17.80 -1.90 -2.16
N LEU A 31 -17.70 -2.81 -3.13
CA LEU A 31 -18.63 -3.92 -3.34
C LEU A 31 -18.30 -5.09 -2.40
N TYR A 32 -19.31 -5.54 -1.67
CA TYR A 32 -19.27 -6.75 -0.86
C TYR A 32 -20.16 -7.81 -1.53
N LYS A 33 -19.57 -8.97 -1.86
CA LYS A 33 -20.28 -10.02 -2.59
C LYS A 33 -19.79 -11.40 -2.18
N VAL A 34 -20.73 -12.26 -1.82
CA VAL A 34 -20.46 -13.68 -1.61
C VAL A 34 -20.26 -14.34 -2.97
N VAL A 35 -19.12 -15.00 -3.15
CA VAL A 35 -18.76 -15.74 -4.37
C VAL A 35 -18.25 -17.13 -4.01
N SER A 36 -18.31 -18.06 -4.95
CA SER A 36 -17.72 -19.40 -4.74
C SER A 36 -16.19 -19.29 -4.82
N VAL A 37 -15.48 -19.99 -3.94
CA VAL A 37 -14.00 -20.09 -4.04
C VAL A 37 -13.57 -20.65 -5.40
N LYS A 38 -14.38 -21.54 -6.00
CA LYS A 38 -14.13 -22.09 -7.34
C LYS A 38 -14.25 -21.06 -8.47
N SER A 39 -14.94 -19.94 -8.24
CA SER A 39 -15.07 -18.83 -9.20
C SER A 39 -13.93 -17.80 -9.08
N ILE A 40 -13.02 -17.97 -8.13
CA ILE A 40 -11.87 -17.09 -7.93
C ILE A 40 -10.63 -17.81 -8.44
N THR A 41 -9.82 -17.12 -9.25
CA THR A 41 -8.52 -17.63 -9.68
C THR A 41 -7.54 -17.57 -8.51
N SER A 42 -6.90 -18.69 -8.18
CA SER A 42 -5.91 -18.76 -7.08
C SER A 42 -4.58 -18.07 -7.39
N GLN A 43 -4.38 -17.63 -8.63
CA GLN A 43 -3.23 -16.84 -9.07
C GLN A 43 -3.43 -15.36 -8.74
N ILE A 44 -3.67 -15.05 -7.47
CA ILE A 44 -3.56 -13.68 -6.97
C ILE A 44 -2.07 -13.35 -7.03
N SER A 45 -1.62 -12.78 -8.15
CA SER A 45 -0.30 -12.19 -8.25
C SER A 45 -0.12 -11.14 -7.16
N GLN A 46 1.13 -10.80 -6.83
CA GLN A 46 1.44 -9.77 -5.85
C GLN A 46 0.56 -8.53 -6.07
N PRO A 47 -0.16 -8.05 -5.03
CA PRO A 47 -1.06 -6.91 -5.17
C PRO A 47 -0.27 -5.69 -5.62
N THR A 48 -0.91 -4.87 -6.45
CA THR A 48 -0.37 -3.59 -6.89
C THR A 48 -0.33 -2.59 -5.73
N LEU A 49 0.47 -1.52 -5.89
CA LEU A 49 0.52 -0.45 -4.90
C LEU A 49 -0.85 0.21 -4.70
N ASP A 50 -1.60 0.42 -5.79
CA ASP A 50 -2.95 0.99 -5.74
C ASP A 50 -3.94 0.11 -4.96
N GLU A 51 -3.83 -1.21 -5.10
CA GLU A 51 -4.64 -2.16 -4.32
C GLU A 51 -4.23 -2.16 -2.85
N LEU A 52 -2.93 -2.11 -2.56
CA LEU A 52 -2.43 -2.01 -1.18
C LEU A 52 -2.85 -0.69 -0.50
N GLU A 53 -2.95 0.42 -1.25
CA GLU A 53 -3.43 1.68 -0.71
C GLU A 53 -4.95 1.64 -0.43
N LYS A 54 -5.73 1.05 -1.34
CA LYS A 54 -7.20 0.97 -1.23
C LYS A 54 -7.67 -0.05 -0.19
N PHE A 55 -6.99 -1.20 -0.12
CA PHE A 55 -7.37 -2.34 0.72
C PHE A 55 -6.40 -2.59 1.88
N GLY A 56 -5.37 -1.76 2.02
CA GLY A 56 -4.47 -1.77 3.17
C GLY A 56 -5.20 -1.42 4.44
N LYS A 57 -4.93 -2.18 5.51
CA LYS A 57 -5.59 -2.06 6.81
C LYS A 57 -5.53 -0.62 7.34
N SER A 58 -6.68 0.03 7.44
CA SER A 58 -6.94 1.14 8.37
C SER A 58 -7.81 0.62 9.52
N GLY A 59 -7.41 -0.52 10.09
CA GLY A 59 -8.06 -1.14 11.24
C GLY A 59 -7.27 -0.85 12.51
N ASP A 60 -7.99 -0.48 13.57
CA ASP A 60 -7.57 -0.10 14.92
C ASP A 60 -6.69 -1.14 15.66
N ASP A 61 -6.40 -2.29 15.04
CA ASP A 61 -5.42 -3.26 15.52
C ASP A 61 -4.05 -2.92 14.96
N ALA A 62 -3.43 -1.95 15.62
CA ALA A 62 -2.04 -1.54 15.46
C ALA A 62 -1.07 -2.69 15.79
N SER A 63 -0.97 -3.69 14.91
CA SER A 63 0.22 -4.53 14.82
C SER A 63 1.19 -3.87 13.83
N GLY A 64 1.94 -2.88 14.32
CA GLY A 64 3.29 -2.41 13.93
C GLY A 64 3.70 -2.19 12.46
N ASP A 65 3.25 -3.01 11.51
CA ASP A 65 3.83 -3.10 10.16
C ASP A 65 3.11 -2.23 9.12
N MET A 66 1.85 -1.84 9.33
CA MET A 66 1.09 -1.02 8.37
C MET A 66 1.27 0.49 8.57
N ALA A 67 1.55 0.94 9.81
CA ALA A 67 1.97 2.32 10.07
C ALA A 67 3.24 2.70 9.28
N SER A 68 4.01 1.68 8.86
CA SER A 68 5.17 1.80 7.99
C SER A 68 4.82 2.31 6.59
N LEU A 69 3.68 1.92 6.01
CA LEU A 69 3.31 2.33 4.64
C LEU A 69 2.70 3.74 4.59
N SER A 70 1.79 4.07 5.50
CA SER A 70 1.20 5.42 5.55
C SER A 70 2.26 6.51 5.81
N SER A 71 3.29 6.20 6.60
CA SER A 71 4.48 7.06 6.79
C SER A 71 5.30 7.21 5.49
N LEU A 72 5.40 6.16 4.67
CA LEU A 72 6.06 6.21 3.36
C LEU A 72 5.29 7.04 2.33
N PHE A 73 3.96 7.14 2.41
CA PHE A 73 3.15 7.90 1.44
C PHE A 73 2.87 9.35 1.87
N ALA A 74 2.69 9.63 3.16
CA ALA A 74 2.40 10.97 3.67
C ALA A 74 3.57 11.97 3.46
N ASN A 75 4.80 11.47 3.32
CA ASN A 75 6.00 12.30 3.24
C ASN A 75 6.63 12.44 1.85
N ARG A 76 6.02 11.91 0.77
CA ARG A 76 6.58 12.06 -0.58
C ARG A 76 6.24 13.41 -1.21
N LYS A 77 6.84 14.47 -0.66
CA LYS A 77 7.44 15.48 -1.54
C LYS A 77 8.45 14.75 -2.42
N LYS A 78 8.40 14.96 -3.73
CA LYS A 78 9.34 14.42 -4.71
C LYS A 78 10.78 14.47 -4.15
N GLY A 79 11.36 13.32 -3.80
CA GLY A 79 12.77 13.22 -3.39
C GLY A 79 13.11 12.92 -1.92
N HIS A 80 12.22 12.36 -1.09
CA HIS A 80 12.67 11.81 0.20
C HIS A 80 13.10 10.35 0.05
N PHE A 81 14.40 10.11 0.17
CA PHE A 81 14.96 8.76 0.26
C PHE A 81 14.47 8.07 1.54
N VAL A 82 14.27 6.75 1.48
CA VAL A 82 13.91 5.95 2.65
C VAL A 82 14.89 4.81 2.83
N LYS A 83 15.06 4.37 4.08
CA LYS A 83 15.92 3.22 4.40
C LYS A 83 15.48 2.01 3.57
N GLY A 84 16.43 1.41 2.86
CA GLY A 84 16.18 0.27 1.97
C GLY A 84 16.03 0.64 0.50
N ASP A 85 15.95 1.91 0.13
CA ASP A 85 15.91 2.32 -1.27
C ASP A 85 17.19 1.94 -2.01
N ALA A 86 17.05 1.44 -3.24
CA ALA A 86 18.16 1.24 -4.14
C ALA A 86 18.51 2.58 -4.82
N VAL A 87 19.77 2.98 -4.72
CA VAL A 87 20.24 4.29 -5.19
C VAL A 87 21.48 4.16 -6.04
N VAL A 88 21.70 5.15 -6.91
CA VAL A 88 22.91 5.28 -7.72
C VAL A 88 23.41 6.72 -7.63
N VAL A 89 24.73 6.88 -7.47
CA VAL A 89 25.37 8.19 -7.48
C VAL A 89 25.41 8.71 -8.92
N VAL A 90 24.90 9.93 -9.15
CA VAL A 90 24.80 10.54 -10.49
C VAL A 90 25.87 11.58 -10.79
N GLN A 91 26.64 12.02 -9.78
CA GLN A 91 27.67 13.04 -9.91
C GLN A 91 28.77 12.88 -8.86
N GLY A 92 29.99 13.32 -9.18
CA GLY A 92 31.18 13.23 -8.32
C GLY A 92 32.05 12.01 -8.60
N ASP A 93 33.06 11.78 -7.77
CA ASP A 93 34.09 10.76 -8.01
C ASP A 93 33.54 9.32 -7.95
N LEU A 94 32.44 9.12 -7.21
CA LEU A 94 31.78 7.83 -7.04
C LEU A 94 30.58 7.64 -7.98
N ILE A 95 30.53 8.35 -9.10
CA ILE A 95 29.43 8.21 -10.08
C ILE A 95 29.25 6.75 -10.52
N ASN A 96 27.99 6.34 -10.69
CA ASN A 96 27.55 4.97 -10.98
C ASN A 96 27.73 3.96 -9.82
N LEU A 97 28.21 4.39 -8.65
CA LEU A 97 28.18 3.55 -7.46
C LEU A 97 26.72 3.25 -7.09
N LYS A 98 26.40 1.96 -7.03
CA LYS A 98 25.10 1.47 -6.59
C LYS A 98 25.16 1.08 -5.13
N GLY A 99 24.08 1.33 -4.41
CA GLY A 99 23.97 0.96 -3.02
C GLY A 99 22.54 0.97 -2.53
N ARG A 100 22.40 0.76 -1.22
CA ARG A 100 21.12 0.79 -0.52
C ARG A 100 21.15 1.82 0.59
N VAL A 101 20.09 2.62 0.73
CA VAL A 101 20.00 3.62 1.80
C VAL A 101 19.96 2.91 3.15
N GLU A 102 20.85 3.28 4.06
CA GLU A 102 20.96 2.73 5.41
C GLU A 102 20.33 3.64 6.45
N LYS A 103 20.58 4.95 6.33
CA LYS A 103 20.09 5.99 7.23
C LYS A 103 19.89 7.29 6.44
N VAL A 104 18.87 8.06 6.81
CA VAL A 104 18.62 9.41 6.31
C VAL A 104 18.65 10.35 7.50
N GLU A 105 19.49 11.37 7.41
CA GLU A 105 19.52 12.54 8.28
C GLU A 105 19.01 13.74 7.49
N GLU A 106 18.68 14.85 8.16
CA GLU A 106 17.96 15.99 7.56
C GLU A 106 18.49 16.39 6.17
N ASP A 107 19.82 16.55 6.03
CA ASP A 107 20.46 16.94 4.77
C ASP A 107 21.31 15.84 4.13
N ASN A 108 21.51 14.68 4.79
CA ASN A 108 22.47 13.66 4.36
C ASN A 108 21.85 12.27 4.27
N VAL A 109 22.23 11.51 3.24
CA VAL A 109 21.81 10.12 3.04
C VAL A 109 23.02 9.20 3.14
N HIS A 110 22.99 8.29 4.11
CA HIS A 110 24.00 7.26 4.28
C HIS A 110 23.64 6.04 3.44
N ILE A 111 24.58 5.59 2.61
CA ILE A 111 24.37 4.52 1.64
C ILE A 111 25.38 3.40 1.92
N ARG A 112 24.89 2.15 1.99
CA ARG A 112 25.73 0.97 1.96
C ARG A 112 26.01 0.56 0.52
N ALA A 113 27.28 0.65 0.10
CA ALA A 113 27.71 0.27 -1.25
C ALA A 113 27.52 -1.23 -1.49
N ASN A 114 27.13 -1.60 -2.72
CA ASN A 114 27.02 -3.00 -3.15
C ASN A 114 28.24 -3.40 -4.01
N ILE A 115 29.44 -3.17 -3.47
CA ILE A 115 30.70 -3.51 -4.13
C ILE A 115 31.35 -4.63 -3.32
N ALA A 116 31.70 -5.73 -3.97
CA ALA A 116 32.46 -6.79 -3.33
C ALA A 116 33.92 -6.33 -3.14
N GLY A 117 34.44 -6.41 -1.91
CA GLY A 117 35.87 -6.22 -1.65
C GLY A 117 36.34 -4.80 -1.29
N LEU A 118 35.43 -3.90 -0.89
CA LEU A 118 35.84 -2.72 -0.11
C LEU A 118 35.96 -3.10 1.38
N PRO A 119 37.00 -2.63 2.11
CA PRO A 119 37.21 -2.94 3.52
C PRO A 119 36.09 -2.42 4.42
#